data_AF-B5I4B2-F1
#
_entry.id   AF-B5I4B2-F1
#
_cell.length_a   1.000
_cell.length_b   1.000
_cell.length_c   1.000
_cell.angle_alpha   90.00
_cell.angle_beta   90.00
_cell.angle_gamma   90.00
#
_symmetry.space_group_name_H-M   'P 1'
#
loop_
_entity.id
_entity.type
_entity.pdbx_description
1 polymer ?
#
loop_
_entity_poly.entity_id
_entity_poly.type
_entity_poly.pdbx_seq_one_letter_code
_entity_poly.pdbx_strand_id
1 'polypeptide(L)'
;MMEILANVLVGLVAALHVYILVMEMFLWQKKPGMSFHGFDREMARATAPMAANQGLYNGFLAAGLVWGLVAGDPTGFRAQVFFLVCVIVAGVYGAVTANVR
;
A
#
# COMPACT_ATOMS: atom_id res chain seq x y z
N MET A 1 1.06 16.44 21.46
CA MET A 1 0.08 16.70 20.38
C MET A 1 0.64 16.34 19.01
N MET A 2 1.78 16.93 18.59
CA MET A 2 2.36 16.61 17.26
C MET A 2 2.77 15.15 17.09
N GLU A 3 3.31 14.50 18.13
CA GLU A 3 3.69 13.08 18.08
C GLU A 3 2.49 12.15 17.91
N ILE A 4 1.41 12.39 18.66
CA ILE A 4 0.15 11.64 18.52
C ILE A 4 -0.40 11.80 17.11
N LEU A 5 -0.42 13.04 16.58
CA LEU A 5 -0.86 13.29 15.21
C LEU A 5 -0.01 12.53 14.19
N ALA A 6 1.32 12.57 14.32
CA ALA A 6 2.23 11.83 13.45
C ALA A 6 1.92 10.32 13.48
N ASN A 7 1.81 9.72 14.67
CA ASN A 7 1.51 8.30 14.82
C ASN A 7 0.14 7.93 14.23
N VAL A 8 -0.87 8.79 14.38
CA VAL A 8 -2.18 8.60 13.74
C VAL A 8 -2.05 8.62 12.22
N LEU A 9 -1.30 9.57 11.65
CA LEU A 9 -1.08 9.64 10.21
C LEU A 9 -0.32 8.40 9.69
N VAL A 10 0.71 7.93 10.40
CA VAL A 10 1.40 6.68 10.06
C VAL A 10 0.45 5.49 10.09
N GLY A 11 -0.41 5.41 11.11
CA GLY A 11 -1.44 4.39 11.21
C GLY A 11 -2.42 4.41 10.04
N LEU A 12 -2.83 5.60 9.59
CA LEU A 12 -3.70 5.76 8.42
C LEU A 12 -3.01 5.30 7.12
N VAL A 13 -1.71 5.61 6.95
CA VAL A 13 -0.95 5.12 5.79
C VAL A 13 -0.84 3.59 5.82
N ALA A 14 -0.55 3.00 6.99
CA ALA A 14 -0.53 1.54 7.13
C ALA A 14 -1.89 0.91 6.78
N ALA A 15 -2.98 1.48 7.29
CA ALA A 15 -4.35 1.03 6.99
C ALA A 15 -4.68 1.13 5.50
N LEU A 16 -4.26 2.22 4.83
CA LEU A 16 -4.41 2.37 3.39
C LEU A 16 -3.71 1.24 2.62
N HIS A 17 -2.49 0.87 3.01
CA HIS A 17 -1.76 -0.22 2.36
C HIS A 17 -2.39 -1.60 2.61
N VAL A 18 -2.97 -1.83 3.79
CA VAL A 18 -3.78 -3.03 4.04
C VAL A 18 -5.02 -3.05 3.15
N TYR A 19 -5.70 -1.92 2.99
CA TYR A 19 -6.84 -1.81 2.07
C TYR A 19 -6.43 -2.13 0.62
N ILE A 20 -5.31 -1.58 0.15
CA ILE A 20 -4.77 -1.86 -1.20
C ILE A 20 -4.42 -3.35 -1.34
N LEU A 21 -3.73 -3.93 -0.35
CA LEU A 21 -3.44 -5.37 -0.31
C LEU A 21 -4.71 -6.19 -0.49
N VAL A 22 -5.78 -5.86 0.25
CA VAL A 22 -7.03 -6.62 0.18
C VAL A 22 -7.66 -6.50 -1.20
N MET A 23 -7.64 -5.30 -1.78
CA MET A 23 -8.13 -5.05 -3.12
C MET A 23 -7.35 -5.86 -4.17
N GLU A 24 -6.02 -5.86 -4.11
CA GLU A 24 -5.14 -6.48 -5.10
C GLU A 24 -5.07 -8.01 -4.97
N MET A 25 -5.07 -8.56 -3.74
CA MET A 25 -4.95 -10.01 -3.52
C MET A 25 -6.29 -10.75 -3.58
N PHE A 26 -7.36 -10.16 -3.04
CA PHE A 26 -8.63 -10.88 -2.83
C PHE A 26 -9.78 -10.38 -3.71
N LEU A 27 -9.80 -9.09 -4.05
CA LEU A 27 -10.92 -8.46 -4.75
C LEU A 27 -10.64 -8.13 -6.23
N TRP A 28 -9.43 -8.36 -6.73
CA TRP A 28 -9.01 -8.04 -8.10
C TRP A 28 -9.95 -8.57 -9.19
N GLN A 29 -10.35 -9.84 -9.08
CA GLN A 29 -11.25 -10.50 -10.04
C GLN A 29 -12.75 -10.23 -9.75
N LYS A 30 -13.09 -9.53 -8.67
CA LYS A 30 -14.47 -9.20 -8.30
C LYS A 30 -14.89 -7.91 -8.99
N LYS A 31 -16.20 -7.63 -9.00
CA LYS A 31 -16.75 -6.39 -9.58
C LYS A 31 -16.00 -5.12 -9.13
N PRO A 32 -15.66 -4.95 -7.83
CA PRO A 32 -14.87 -3.80 -7.37
C PRO A 32 -13.51 -3.70 -8.07
N GLY A 33 -12.71 -4.78 -8.10
CA GLY A 33 -11.39 -4.78 -8.75
C GLY A 33 -11.47 -4.53 -10.26
N MET A 34 -12.42 -5.17 -10.95
CA MET A 34 -12.62 -4.95 -12.39
C MET A 34 -13.08 -3.52 -12.71
N SER A 35 -13.94 -2.90 -11.89
CA SER A 35 -14.42 -1.53 -12.12
C SER A 35 -13.37 -0.46 -11.87
N PHE A 36 -12.45 -0.66 -10.92
CA PHE A 36 -11.37 0.29 -10.65
C PHE A 36 -10.32 0.32 -11.77
N HIS A 37 -10.07 -0.82 -12.41
CA HIS A 37 -9.02 -0.96 -13.43
C HIS A 37 -9.56 -0.97 -14.88
N GLY A 38 -10.87 -1.00 -15.08
CA GLY A 38 -11.48 -1.02 -16.43
C GLY A 38 -11.24 -2.33 -17.18
N PHE A 39 -11.00 -3.43 -16.46
CA PHE A 39 -10.64 -4.72 -17.05
C PHE A 39 -11.86 -5.56 -17.40
N ASP A 40 -11.77 -6.27 -18.53
CA ASP A 40 -12.67 -7.41 -18.78
C ASP A 40 -12.29 -8.60 -17.88
N ARG A 41 -13.16 -9.63 -17.87
CA ARG A 41 -12.95 -10.81 -17.01
C ARG A 41 -11.71 -11.61 -17.37
N GLU A 42 -11.28 -11.60 -18.63
CA GLU A 42 -10.14 -12.39 -19.10
C GLU A 42 -8.84 -11.73 -18.67
N MET A 43 -8.71 -10.43 -18.89
CA MET A 43 -7.58 -9.63 -18.46
C MET A 43 -7.45 -9.59 -16.92
N ALA A 44 -8.57 -9.49 -16.20
CA ALA A 44 -8.55 -9.56 -14.73
C ALA A 44 -8.05 -10.91 -14.22
N ARG A 45 -8.36 -12.02 -14.90
CA ARG A 45 -7.83 -13.35 -14.57
C ARG A 45 -6.36 -13.49 -14.92
N ALA A 46 -5.96 -13.02 -16.10
CA ALA A 46 -4.58 -13.10 -16.57
C ALA A 46 -3.61 -12.30 -15.69
N THR A 47 -4.06 -11.15 -15.16
CA THR A 47 -3.23 -10.26 -14.32
C THR A 47 -3.34 -10.53 -12.82
N ALA A 48 -4.24 -11.42 -12.38
CA ALA A 48 -4.46 -11.67 -10.95
C ALA A 48 -3.20 -12.11 -10.17
N PRO A 49 -2.30 -12.97 -10.70
CA PRO A 49 -1.08 -13.32 -9.98
C PRO A 49 -0.13 -12.12 -9.81
N MET A 50 -0.06 -11.23 -10.81
CA MET A 50 0.74 -10.01 -10.74
C MET A 50 0.19 -9.07 -9.67
N ALA A 51 -1.12 -8.84 -9.68
CA ALA A 51 -1.80 -8.01 -8.68
C ALA A 51 -1.64 -8.60 -7.27
N ALA A 52 -1.77 -9.91 -7.11
CA ALA A 52 -1.55 -10.55 -5.81
C ALA A 52 -0.13 -10.32 -5.28
N ASN A 53 0.89 -10.32 -6.15
CA ASN A 53 2.26 -10.00 -5.76
C ASN A 53 2.43 -8.51 -5.40
N GLN A 54 1.79 -7.59 -6.14
CA GLN A 54 1.72 -6.16 -5.78
C GLN A 54 1.09 -5.96 -4.40
N GLY A 55 -0.01 -6.66 -4.12
CA GLY A 55 -0.70 -6.62 -2.84
C GLY A 55 0.16 -7.13 -1.69
N LEU A 56 0.96 -8.18 -1.92
CA LEU A 56 1.91 -8.68 -0.91
C LEU A 56 2.98 -7.63 -0.54
N TYR A 57 3.52 -6.90 -1.53
CA TYR A 57 4.45 -5.80 -1.26
C TYR A 57 3.79 -4.69 -0.44
N ASN A 58 2.54 -4.33 -0.75
CA ASN A 58 1.74 -3.40 0.07
C ASN A 58 1.60 -3.92 1.52
N GLY A 59 1.44 -5.23 1.70
CA GLY A 59 1.45 -5.88 3.01
C GLY A 59 2.76 -5.69 3.77
N PHE A 60 3.91 -5.82 3.11
CA PHE A 60 5.21 -5.57 3.74
C PHE A 60 5.38 -4.11 4.16
N LEU A 61 4.91 -3.15 3.35
CA LEU A 61 4.90 -1.74 3.71
C LEU A 61 4.03 -1.48 4.95
N ALA A 62 2.81 -2.03 4.99
CA ALA A 62 1.93 -1.93 6.14
C ALA A 62 2.56 -2.53 7.40
N ALA A 63 3.12 -3.74 7.30
CA ALA A 63 3.78 -4.42 8.41
C ALA A 63 4.98 -3.62 8.94
N GLY A 64 5.78 -3.01 8.05
CA GLY A 64 6.90 -2.14 8.42
C GLY A 64 6.48 -0.88 9.17
N LEU A 65 5.39 -0.23 8.74
CA LEU A 65 4.83 0.94 9.42
C LEU A 65 4.22 0.59 10.77
N VAL A 66 3.49 -0.54 10.86
CA VAL A 66 2.96 -1.05 12.15
C VAL A 66 4.10 -1.38 13.10
N TRP A 67 5.16 -2.03 12.61
CA TRP A 67 6.35 -2.29 13.40
C TRP A 67 6.97 -0.99 13.93
N GLY A 68 7.10 0.03 13.08
CA GLY A 68 7.58 1.35 13.47
C GLY A 68 6.73 2.03 14.55
N LEU A 69 5.43 1.75 14.62
CA LEU A 69 4.53 2.30 15.65
C LEU A 69 4.63 1.59 17.01
N VAL A 70 4.92 0.29 17.02
CA VAL A 70 4.94 -0.52 18.25
C VAL A 70 6.34 -0.73 18.83
N ALA A 71 7.38 -0.56 18.01
CA ALA A 71 8.77 -0.68 18.46
C ALA A 71 9.20 0.56 19.27
N GLY A 72 10.03 0.34 20.29
CA GLY A 72 10.66 1.42 21.03
C GLY A 72 11.73 2.15 20.20
N ASP A 73 12.01 3.39 20.58
CA ASP A 73 13.04 4.20 19.92
C ASP A 73 14.47 3.76 20.28
N PRO A 74 15.44 3.93 19.35
CA PRO A 74 15.33 4.67 18.08
C PRO A 74 14.79 3.84 16.89
N THR A 75 14.48 2.56 17.10
CA THR A 75 14.05 1.65 16.02
C THR A 75 12.70 2.03 15.45
N GLY A 76 11.73 2.37 16.32
CA GLY A 76 10.39 2.81 15.91
C GLY A 76 10.44 3.97 14.91
N PHE A 77 11.05 5.08 15.32
CA PHE A 77 11.23 6.26 14.47
C PHE A 77 11.94 5.94 13.14
N ARG A 78 13.06 5.20 13.18
CA ARG A 78 13.83 4.87 11.96
C ARG A 78 13.05 4.01 10.98
N ALA A 79 12.29 3.03 11.47
CA ALA A 79 11.44 2.20 10.65
C ALA A 79 10.33 3.04 9.98
N GLN A 80 9.62 3.87 10.75
CA GLN A 80 8.58 4.75 10.20
C GLN A 80 9.13 5.64 9.08
N VAL A 81 10.25 6.32 9.31
CA VAL A 81 10.88 7.20 8.31
C VAL A 81 11.25 6.42 7.05
N PHE A 82 11.91 5.26 7.19
CA PHE A 82 12.32 4.46 6.04
C PHE A 82 11.13 4.03 5.18
N PHE A 83 10.10 3.44 5.79
CA PHE A 83 8.93 2.96 5.06
C PHE A 83 8.11 4.12 4.46
N LEU A 84 7.94 5.24 5.17
CA LEU A 84 7.26 6.42 4.63
C LEU A 84 7.99 7.00 3.41
N VAL A 85 9.33 7.04 3.44
CA VAL A 85 10.11 7.47 2.27
C VAL A 85 9.87 6.54 1.08
N CYS A 86 9.89 5.23 1.29
CA CYS A 86 9.57 4.26 0.24
C CYS A 86 8.16 4.48 -0.34
N VAL A 87 7.16 4.68 0.51
CA VAL A 87 5.77 4.97 0.12
C VAL A 87 5.69 6.25 -0.72
N ILE A 88 6.36 7.32 -0.29
CA ILE A 88 6.38 8.59 -1.02
C ILE A 88 7.03 8.43 -2.39
N VAL A 89 8.20 7.77 -2.45
CA VAL A 89 8.91 7.54 -3.73
C VAL A 89 8.05 6.72 -4.69
N ALA A 90 7.45 5.62 -4.22
CA ALA A 90 6.58 4.77 -5.03
C ALA A 90 5.31 5.52 -5.48
N GLY A 91 4.70 6.30 -4.58
CA GLY A 91 3.51 7.10 -4.88
C GLY A 91 3.79 8.19 -5.93
N VAL A 92 4.91 8.89 -5.81
CA VAL A 92 5.35 9.90 -6.81
C VAL A 92 5.63 9.23 -8.16
N TYR A 93 6.37 8.11 -8.18
CA TYR A 93 6.65 7.38 -9.40
C TYR A 93 5.35 6.89 -10.08
N GLY A 94 4.42 6.33 -9.30
CA GLY A 94 3.10 5.92 -9.76
C GLY A 94 2.29 7.08 -10.33
N ALA A 95 2.24 8.22 -9.64
CA ALA A 95 1.50 9.40 -10.09
C ALA A 95 2.05 9.96 -11.42
N VAL A 96 3.37 9.95 -11.61
CA VAL A 96 4.01 10.41 -12.85
C VAL A 96 3.78 9.42 -14.00
N THR A 97 3.76 8.12 -13.74
CA THR A 97 3.70 7.08 -14.79
C THR A 97 2.28 6.61 -15.14
N ALA A 98 1.32 6.72 -14.22
CA ALA A 98 -0.04 6.21 -14.42
C ALA A 98 -0.85 6.98 -15.48
N ASN A 99 -0.46 8.21 -15.82
CA ASN A 99 -1.24 9.11 -16.68
C ASN A 99 -0.52 9.51 -17.99
N VAL A 100 0.41 8.69 -18.48
CA VAL A 100 1.12 8.93 -19.76
C VAL A 100 0.28 8.47 -20.97
N ARG A 101 -1.04 8.58 -20.90
CA ARG A 101 -1.96 8.25 -22.01
C ARG A 101 -3.10 9.24 -22.09
#